data_AF-A0A1G7PW19-F1
#
_entry.id   AF-A0A1G7PW19-F1
#
_cell.length_a   1.000
_cell.length_b   1.000
_cell.length_c   1.000
_cell.angle_alpha   90.00
_cell.angle_beta   90.00
_cell.angle_gamma   90.00
#
_symmetry.space_group_name_H-M   'P 1'
#
loop_
_entity.id
_entity.type
_entity.pdbx_description
1 polymer ?
#
loop_
_entity_poly.entity_id
_entity_poly.type
_entity_poly.pdbx_seq_one_letter_code
_entity_poly.pdbx_strand_id
1 'polypeptide(L)'
;MHLSDHRRIEAMLTLGDDEDTVAPLLAALEALTTAEFEPPREVDLPSPRALETDAVMLPRDAFFAPAEDVPAAKAVGRVCAEQVTPYPPGIPVLPPGECVTDEIVDYLRSGVRAGMVIPDAADPEIGTIRVVG
;
A
#
# COMPACT_ATOMS: atom_id res chain seq x y z
N MET A 1 -15.53 -4.92 -9.02
CA MET A 1 -15.19 -5.32 -7.64
C MET A 1 -14.50 -4.13 -7.01
N HIS A 2 -15.14 -3.49 -6.04
CA HIS A 2 -14.55 -2.41 -5.25
C HIS A 2 -13.49 -2.97 -4.28
N LEU A 3 -12.77 -2.07 -3.60
CA LEU A 3 -11.56 -2.37 -2.84
C LEU A 3 -11.83 -3.51 -1.84
N SER A 4 -11.09 -4.61 -1.98
CA SER A 4 -11.03 -5.68 -0.97
C SER A 4 -9.58 -5.83 -0.57
N ASP A 5 -9.31 -5.77 0.73
CA ASP A 5 -7.99 -5.88 1.32
C ASP A 5 -7.83 -7.19 2.11
N HIS A 6 -6.61 -7.44 2.61
CA HIS A 6 -6.30 -8.64 3.38
C HIS A 6 -7.11 -8.81 4.69
N ARG A 7 -7.94 -7.82 5.07
CA ARG A 7 -8.79 -7.82 6.27
C ARG A 7 -10.24 -7.38 6.01
N ARG A 8 -10.55 -6.82 4.84
CA ARG A 8 -11.85 -6.20 4.57
C ARG A 8 -12.35 -6.53 3.18
N ILE A 9 -13.65 -6.77 3.11
CA ILE A 9 -14.41 -6.84 1.87
C ILE A 9 -15.37 -5.66 1.83
N GLU A 10 -15.54 -5.08 0.64
CA GLU A 10 -16.50 -4.01 0.39
C GLU A 10 -17.54 -4.51 -0.62
N ALA A 11 -18.81 -4.48 -0.23
CA ALA A 11 -19.93 -4.71 -1.11
C ALA A 11 -20.70 -3.40 -1.31
N MET A 12 -20.88 -2.99 -2.56
CA MET A 12 -21.63 -1.78 -2.90
C MET A 12 -23.05 -2.16 -3.29
N LEU A 13 -24.03 -1.60 -2.57
CA LEU A 13 -25.45 -1.75 -2.87
C LEU A 13 -25.98 -0.42 -3.41
N THR A 14 -26.78 -0.50 -4.46
CA THR A 14 -27.28 0.64 -5.24
C THR A 14 -28.79 0.50 -5.46
N LEU A 15 -29.39 1.47 -6.16
CA LEU A 15 -30.80 1.38 -6.56
C LEU A 15 -31.09 0.19 -7.51
N GLY A 16 -30.05 -0.38 -8.13
CA GLY A 16 -30.18 -1.54 -9.01
C GLY A 16 -30.21 -2.88 -8.30
N ASP A 17 -30.07 -2.91 -6.97
CA ASP A 17 -30.00 -4.14 -6.18
C ASP A 17 -31.34 -4.43 -5.49
N ASP A 18 -31.70 -5.71 -5.43
CA ASP A 18 -32.91 -6.21 -4.80
C ASP A 18 -32.63 -7.48 -3.99
N GLU A 19 -33.67 -8.10 -3.44
CA GLU A 19 -33.54 -9.31 -2.63
C GLU A 19 -32.91 -10.47 -3.40
N ASP A 20 -33.18 -10.58 -4.70
CA ASP A 20 -32.68 -11.66 -5.55
C ASP A 20 -31.18 -11.48 -5.84
N THR A 21 -30.69 -10.24 -5.96
CA THR A 21 -29.26 -9.97 -6.14
C THR A 21 -28.47 -10.03 -4.83
N VAL A 22 -29.09 -9.70 -3.70
CA VAL A 22 -28.44 -9.71 -2.37
C VAL A 22 -28.39 -11.12 -1.76
N ALA A 23 -29.38 -11.98 -2.00
CA ALA A 23 -29.42 -13.32 -1.39
C ALA A 23 -28.18 -14.19 -1.70
N PRO A 24 -27.64 -14.24 -2.94
CA PRO A 24 -26.40 -14.96 -3.22
C PRO A 24 -25.18 -14.43 -2.47
N LEU A 25 -25.09 -13.11 -2.24
CA LEU A 25 -24.01 -12.50 -1.46
C LEU A 25 -24.06 -12.97 0.00
N LEU A 26 -25.25 -12.96 0.62
CA LEU A 26 -25.42 -13.43 1.99
C LEU A 26 -25.06 -14.91 2.14
N ALA A 27 -25.54 -15.76 1.22
CA ALA A 27 -25.22 -17.19 1.22
C ALA A 27 -23.72 -17.44 1.09
N ALA A 28 -23.01 -16.66 0.26
CA ALA A 28 -21.57 -16.76 0.13
C ALA A 28 -20.84 -16.33 1.42
N LEU A 29 -21.26 -15.23 2.06
CA LEU A 29 -20.67 -14.76 3.32
C LEU A 29 -20.88 -15.77 4.46
N GLU A 30 -22.07 -16.39 4.55
CA GLU A 30 -22.32 -17.46 5.52
C GLU A 30 -21.42 -18.67 5.27
N ALA A 31 -21.27 -19.10 4.01
CA ALA A 31 -20.38 -20.20 3.65
C ALA A 31 -18.92 -19.92 4.07
N LEU A 32 -18.44 -18.69 3.88
CA LEU A 32 -17.08 -18.28 4.27
C LEU A 32 -16.80 -18.45 5.77
N THR A 33 -17.82 -18.35 6.64
CA THR A 33 -17.64 -18.51 8.10
C THR A 33 -17.25 -19.93 8.53
N THR A 34 -17.51 -20.91 7.67
CA THR A 34 -17.23 -22.33 7.92
C THR A 34 -16.17 -22.90 6.99
N ALA A 35 -15.68 -22.11 6.05
CA ALA A 35 -14.64 -22.50 5.13
C ALA A 35 -13.27 -22.50 5.81
N GLU A 36 -12.42 -23.44 5.41
CA GLU A 36 -11.03 -23.51 5.86
C GLU A 36 -10.13 -22.78 4.86
N PHE A 37 -9.23 -21.94 5.38
CA PHE A 37 -8.26 -21.18 4.59
C PHE A 37 -6.85 -21.38 5.14
N GLU A 38 -5.85 -21.24 4.28
CA GLU A 38 -4.48 -21.05 4.74
C GLU A 38 -4.40 -19.78 5.60
N PRO A 39 -3.56 -19.77 6.66
CA PRO A 39 -3.39 -18.57 7.47
C PRO A 39 -2.89 -17.41 6.60
N PRO A 40 -3.44 -16.19 6.80
CA PRO A 40 -3.03 -15.04 6.02
C PRO A 40 -1.55 -14.73 6.26
N ARG A 41 -0.87 -14.24 5.22
CA ARG A 41 0.49 -13.72 5.36
C ARG A 41 0.45 -12.45 6.19
N GLU A 42 1.33 -12.35 7.18
CA GLU A 42 1.40 -11.17 8.04
C GLU A 42 2.07 -9.99 7.32
N VAL A 43 1.46 -8.82 7.48
CA VAL A 43 2.04 -7.51 7.14
C VAL A 43 2.43 -6.86 8.45
N ASP A 44 3.66 -6.37 8.53
CA ASP A 44 4.11 -5.58 9.67
C ASP A 44 3.54 -4.18 9.51
N LEU A 45 2.33 -3.97 10.03
CA LEU A 45 1.60 -2.71 9.94
C LEU A 45 1.93 -1.83 11.16
N PRO A 46 2.71 -0.76 10.99
CA PRO A 46 3.05 0.12 12.10
C PRO A 46 1.83 0.91 12.57
N SER A 47 1.96 1.58 13.73
CA SER A 47 0.96 2.58 14.12
C SER A 47 0.91 3.71 13.09
N PRO A 48 -0.24 4.40 12.89
CA PRO A 48 -0.33 5.52 11.96
C PRO A 48 0.75 6.59 12.16
N ARG A 49 1.10 6.87 13.42
CA ARG A 49 2.16 7.83 13.78
C ARG A 49 3.55 7.39 13.34
N ALA A 50 3.81 6.09 13.26
CA ALA A 50 5.08 5.54 12.81
C ALA A 50 5.22 5.55 11.27
N LEU A 51 4.10 5.73 10.55
CA LEU A 51 4.07 5.95 9.10
C LEU A 51 4.04 7.45 8.74
N GLU A 52 4.04 8.34 9.73
CA GLU A 52 4.18 9.77 9.48
C GLU A 52 5.61 10.09 9.03
N THR A 53 5.70 10.89 7.98
CA THR A 53 6.96 11.32 7.35
C THR A 53 7.14 12.82 7.49
N ASP A 54 8.40 13.24 7.40
CA ASP A 54 8.72 14.66 7.31
C ASP A 54 8.71 15.12 5.85
N ALA A 55 7.86 16.11 5.54
CA ALA A 55 7.88 16.80 4.26
C ALA A 55 9.09 17.76 4.22
N VAL A 56 10.15 17.33 3.53
CA VAL A 56 11.45 18.03 3.48
C VAL A 56 11.68 18.81 2.19
N MET A 57 10.93 18.49 1.13
CA MET A 57 10.98 19.17 -0.17
C MET A 57 9.56 19.28 -0.75
N LEU A 58 9.31 20.29 -1.59
CA LEU A 58 8.04 20.38 -2.31
C LEU A 58 7.87 19.16 -3.22
N PRO A 59 6.70 18.51 -3.26
CA PRO A 59 6.50 17.29 -4.07
C PRO A 59 6.86 17.49 -5.54
N ARG A 60 6.53 18.66 -6.10
CA ARG A 60 6.89 19.02 -7.47
C ARG A 60 8.41 19.06 -7.66
N ASP A 61 9.12 19.69 -6.74
CA ASP A 61 10.57 19.87 -6.86
C ASP A 61 11.28 18.52 -6.73
N ALA A 62 10.87 17.69 -5.79
CA ALA A 62 11.43 16.35 -5.61
C ALA A 62 11.16 15.44 -6.81
N PHE A 63 9.94 15.47 -7.36
CA PHE A 63 9.58 14.65 -8.52
C PHE A 63 10.35 15.03 -9.80
N PHE A 64 10.72 16.31 -9.97
CA PHE A 64 11.48 16.79 -11.13
C PHE A 64 12.99 16.97 -10.86
N ALA A 65 13.45 16.69 -9.64
CA ALA A 65 14.86 16.78 -9.30
C ALA A 65 15.68 15.70 -10.03
N PRO A 66 17.00 15.93 -10.23
CA PRO A 66 17.92 14.83 -10.51
C PRO A 66 17.74 13.75 -9.44
N ALA A 67 17.56 12.50 -9.86
CA ALA A 67 17.25 11.40 -8.97
C ALA A 67 18.08 10.16 -9.32
N GLU A 68 18.29 9.30 -8.33
CA GLU A 68 18.94 8.00 -8.48
C GLU A 68 18.13 6.90 -7.80
N ASP A 69 18.17 5.70 -8.37
CA ASP A 69 17.56 4.51 -7.77
C ASP A 69 18.59 3.86 -6.85
N VAL A 70 18.33 3.87 -5.54
CA VAL A 70 19.24 3.30 -4.53
C VAL A 70 18.59 2.09 -3.88
N PRO A 71 19.36 1.08 -3.43
CA PRO A 71 18.80 0.00 -2.61
C PRO A 71 17.98 0.57 -1.45
N ALA A 72 16.80 0.02 -1.15
CA ALA A 72 15.88 0.66 -0.19
C ALA A 72 16.51 0.88 1.21
N ALA A 73 17.42 0.01 1.62
CA ALA A 73 18.20 0.17 2.87
C ALA A 73 19.15 1.39 2.87
N LYS A 74 19.51 1.91 1.69
CA LYS A 74 20.30 3.13 1.51
C LYS A 74 19.43 4.36 1.22
N ALA A 75 18.12 4.18 1.05
CA ALA A 75 17.18 5.27 0.82
C ALA A 75 16.80 5.95 2.14
N VAL A 76 16.86 5.26 3.28
CA VAL A 76 16.52 5.80 4.59
C VAL A 76 17.29 7.09 4.88
N GLY A 77 16.58 8.13 5.31
CA GLY A 77 17.11 9.48 5.54
C GLY A 77 17.30 10.33 4.27
N ARG A 78 17.03 9.79 3.08
CA ARG A 78 17.05 10.53 1.80
C ARG A 78 15.65 11.06 1.48
N VAL A 79 15.57 11.99 0.54
CA VAL A 79 14.30 12.52 0.04
C VAL A 79 13.77 11.63 -1.08
N CYS A 80 12.54 11.13 -0.94
CA CYS A 80 11.87 10.37 -1.99
C CYS A 80 11.64 11.23 -3.24
N ALA A 81 11.87 10.69 -4.42
CA ALA A 81 11.64 11.35 -5.71
C ALA A 81 10.57 10.62 -6.56
N GLU A 82 9.82 9.70 -5.96
CA GLU A 82 8.73 8.97 -6.60
C GLU A 82 7.49 8.88 -5.70
N GLN A 83 6.38 8.45 -6.28
CA GLN A 83 5.15 8.14 -5.56
C GLN A 83 5.16 6.66 -5.20
N VAL A 84 4.96 6.34 -3.93
CA VAL A 84 4.83 4.95 -3.46
C VAL A 84 3.49 4.76 -2.77
N THR A 85 2.58 4.07 -3.46
CA THR A 85 1.19 3.85 -3.04
C THR A 85 0.92 2.35 -2.86
N PRO A 86 1.00 1.82 -1.63
CA PRO A 86 0.68 0.44 -1.36
C PRO A 86 -0.82 0.16 -1.53
N TYR A 87 -1.16 -0.89 -2.26
CA TYR A 87 -2.51 -1.42 -2.38
C TYR A 87 -2.58 -2.83 -1.80
N PRO A 88 -3.48 -3.04 -0.84
CA PRO A 88 -4.27 -2.05 -0.08
C PRO A 88 -3.41 -1.22 0.91
N PRO A 89 -3.80 0.01 1.34
CA PRO A 89 -5.11 0.66 1.21
C PRO A 89 -5.30 1.56 -0.03
N GLY A 90 -4.26 1.82 -0.81
CA GLY A 90 -4.33 2.65 -2.01
C GLY A 90 -4.18 4.15 -1.79
N ILE A 91 -3.49 4.53 -0.72
CA ILE A 91 -3.10 5.90 -0.39
C ILE A 91 -1.58 5.97 -0.35
N PRO A 92 -0.95 7.01 -0.90
CA PRO A 92 0.50 7.16 -0.85
C PRO A 92 1.01 7.11 0.59
N VAL A 93 1.97 6.24 0.87
CA VAL A 93 2.68 6.21 2.16
C VAL A 93 4.02 6.95 2.09
N LEU A 94 4.54 7.13 0.87
CA LEU A 94 5.77 7.88 0.62
C LEU A 94 5.64 8.64 -0.71
N PRO A 95 4.95 9.78 -0.71
CA PRO A 95 4.95 10.71 -1.84
C PRO A 95 6.33 11.37 -2.06
N PRO A 96 6.56 11.95 -3.26
CA PRO A 96 7.79 12.68 -3.53
C PRO A 96 7.95 13.86 -2.58
N GLY A 97 9.18 14.11 -2.15
CA GLY A 97 9.55 15.23 -1.27
C GLY A 97 9.52 14.91 0.22
N GLU A 98 9.10 13.70 0.58
CA GLU A 98 9.15 13.21 1.95
C GLU A 98 10.43 12.43 2.25
N CYS A 99 10.85 12.46 3.51
CA CYS A 99 12.01 11.71 3.98
C CYS A 99 11.66 10.22 4.14
N VAL A 100 12.49 9.34 3.55
CA VAL A 100 12.31 7.89 3.69
C VAL A 100 12.70 7.44 5.11
N THR A 101 11.84 6.68 5.77
CA THR A 101 12.07 6.12 7.11
C THR A 101 12.24 4.59 7.07
N ASP A 102 12.85 4.02 8.11
CA ASP A 102 12.98 2.57 8.25
C ASP A 102 11.60 1.90 8.35
N GLU A 103 10.69 2.49 9.11
CA GLU A 103 9.34 1.98 9.34
C GLU A 103 8.54 1.83 8.03
N ILE A 104 8.70 2.78 7.11
CA ILE A 104 8.06 2.73 5.79
C ILE A 104 8.67 1.65 4.92
N VAL A 105 10.00 1.55 4.89
CA VAL A 105 10.69 0.53 4.10
C VAL A 105 10.30 -0.87 4.58
N ASP A 106 10.24 -1.09 5.89
CA ASP A 106 9.86 -2.36 6.49
C ASP A 106 8.38 -2.69 6.24
N TYR A 107 7.49 -1.71 6.39
CA TYR A 107 6.07 -1.85 6.06
C TYR A 107 5.87 -2.25 4.59
N LEU A 108 6.46 -1.51 3.66
CA LEU A 108 6.32 -1.77 2.22
C LEU A 108 6.85 -3.16 1.84
N ARG A 109 8.03 -3.53 2.33
CA ARG A 109 8.63 -4.84 2.04
C ARG A 109 7.88 -6.00 2.67
N SER A 110 7.36 -5.83 3.89
CA SER A 110 6.49 -6.84 4.51
C SER A 110 5.18 -6.98 3.74
N GLY A 111 4.61 -5.86 3.30
CA GLY A 111 3.45 -5.79 2.41
C GLY A 111 3.66 -6.57 1.13
N VAL A 112 4.72 -6.29 0.37
CA VAL A 112 5.03 -6.98 -0.90
C VAL A 112 5.15 -8.49 -0.69
N ARG A 113 5.85 -8.95 0.36
CA ARG A 113 5.92 -10.38 0.70
C ARG A 113 4.54 -11.00 0.99
N ALA A 114 3.64 -10.22 1.56
CA ALA A 114 2.27 -10.62 1.85
C ALA A 114 1.32 -10.50 0.64
N GLY A 115 1.78 -9.99 -0.51
CA GLY A 115 0.99 -9.85 -1.74
C GLY A 115 0.40 -8.45 -1.97
N MET A 116 0.84 -7.44 -1.22
CA MET A 116 0.57 -6.04 -1.51
C MET A 116 1.20 -5.64 -2.84
N VAL A 117 0.53 -4.78 -3.61
CA VAL A 117 1.04 -4.26 -4.87
C VAL A 117 1.32 -2.77 -4.77
N ILE A 118 2.36 -2.30 -5.45
CA ILE A 118 2.80 -0.90 -5.43
C ILE A 118 3.01 -0.45 -6.89
N PRO A 119 1.91 -0.10 -7.60
CA PRO A 119 1.92 0.02 -9.06
C PRO A 119 2.63 1.28 -9.58
N ASP A 120 2.84 2.27 -8.72
CA ASP A 120 3.37 3.59 -9.04
C ASP A 120 4.87 3.74 -8.71
N ALA A 121 5.43 2.84 -7.91
CA ALA A 121 6.87 2.79 -7.65
C ALA A 121 7.64 2.35 -8.90
N ALA A 122 8.82 2.93 -9.10
CA ALA A 122 9.76 2.55 -10.15
C ALA A 122 10.23 1.09 -10.01
N ASP A 123 10.34 0.62 -8.76
CA ASP A 123 10.53 -0.80 -8.42
C ASP A 123 9.37 -1.29 -7.53
N PRO A 124 8.35 -1.98 -8.09
CA PRO A 124 7.21 -2.49 -7.34
C PRO A 124 7.57 -3.50 -6.24
N GLU A 125 8.75 -4.13 -6.31
CA GLU A 125 9.23 -5.09 -5.29
C GLU A 125 9.96 -4.40 -4.12
N ILE A 126 10.16 -3.07 -4.20
CA ILE A 126 10.84 -2.24 -3.18
C ILE A 126 12.25 -2.80 -2.85
N GLY A 127 12.93 -3.31 -3.88
CA GLY A 127 14.35 -3.59 -3.86
C GLY A 127 15.15 -2.28 -3.86
N THR A 128 14.71 -1.33 -4.67
CA THR A 128 15.23 0.05 -4.74
C THR A 128 14.14 1.08 -4.49
N ILE A 129 14.55 2.30 -4.11
CA ILE A 129 13.69 3.49 -4.04
C ILE A 129 14.40 4.61 -4.79
N ARG A 130 13.64 5.36 -5.59
CA ARG A 130 14.11 6.56 -6.28
C ARG A 130 14.17 7.73 -5.30
N VAL A 131 15.37 8.29 -5.15
CA VAL A 131 15.64 9.39 -4.22
C VAL A 131 16.27 10.57 -4.95
N VAL A 132 16.11 11.77 -4.40
CA VAL A 132 16.80 12.98 -4.88
C VAL A 132 18.31 12.78 -4.76
N GLY A 133 19.03 13.13 -5.84
CA GLY A 133 20.48 13.02 -5.98
C GLY A 133 21.28 14.11 -5.25
#